data_AF-A0AAN6D458-F1
#
_entry.id   AF-A0AAN6D458-F1
#
_cell.length_a   1.000
_cell.length_b   1.000
_cell.length_c   1.000
_cell.angle_alpha   90.00
_cell.angle_beta   90.00
_cell.angle_gamma   90.00
#
_symmetry.space_group_name_H-M   'P 1'
#
loop_
_entity.id
_entity.type
_entity.pdbx_description
1 polymer ?
#
loop_
_entity_poly.entity_id
_entity_poly.type
_entity_poly.pdbx_seq_one_letter_code
_entity_poly.pdbx_strand_id
1 'polypeptide(L)'
;MFSRLLAAPARCRRFGTLSCLRNEALPLTSDPQQYDQEGRVIELLKSISPKPVPKSKFPYKEAADRSKRSFLPRVPELNKHTVNRYIYELTNFTYAHGTRVLIKELLAQVVESTPDLLSKQSYLDIVQDMHFYLDDAGAEETMDRMEESTAFKRDIDFHNVMMAFTVGKTTYDGRIERLQKLAAQGVHANANTWYYLFRALRTHSKRFELLELMPMYGVDQEPVFRSAVHSLSRKCGYRELIDFYNAHGYTLDNMDTYMLNRLCRAYLNEGAVAEAFDLAHDMHMSARARANLGTFSVFNTYFINRNEIYNSIAFCHKFQHQFKMKASHLLAYELIDKYLTRCTYFEHWPQLTRYMVHILTHNTAHKNFLRDGHFKLLANYARIHGLQDFVCRAVEPEDLAFGQEMWKALHWPRNVIPSSLDQNSEEFIEMAKLITPTPKTDKDLNPSDILKSS
;
A
#
# COMPACT_ATOMS: atom_id res chain seq x y z
N MET A 1 26.95 -39.29 34.07
CA MET A 1 27.39 -39.86 32.77
C MET A 1 26.39 -39.39 31.73
N PHE A 2 26.78 -38.46 30.85
CA PHE A 2 27.15 -38.73 29.44
C PHE A 2 26.04 -39.49 28.72
N SER A 3 25.49 -39.11 27.57
CA SER A 3 25.93 -38.30 26.43
C SER A 3 24.71 -38.28 25.49
N ARG A 4 24.20 -37.14 25.01
CA ARG A 4 24.51 -36.49 23.71
C ARG A 4 24.24 -37.36 22.46
N LEU A 5 23.80 -36.61 21.43
CA LEU A 5 23.75 -36.87 19.98
C LEU A 5 22.40 -37.41 19.47
N LEU A 6 21.77 -36.91 18.41
CA LEU A 6 22.01 -35.83 17.44
C LEU A 6 20.68 -35.73 16.66
N ALA A 7 20.11 -34.55 16.51
CA ALA A 7 19.27 -34.26 15.35
C ALA A 7 19.86 -33.03 14.68
N ALA A 8 20.47 -33.32 13.53
CA ALA A 8 21.24 -32.42 12.70
C ALA A 8 20.36 -31.30 12.09
N PRO A 9 20.97 -30.29 11.46
CA PRO A 9 20.42 -28.96 11.30
C PRO A 9 19.21 -28.95 10.36
N ALA A 10 18.21 -28.15 10.70
CA ALA A 10 17.22 -27.69 9.74
C ALA A 10 17.99 -27.04 8.58
N ARG A 11 18.09 -27.79 7.47
CA ARG A 11 18.59 -27.27 6.20
C ARG A 11 17.78 -26.02 5.91
N CYS A 12 18.46 -24.87 5.94
CA CYS A 12 18.05 -23.69 5.20
C CYS A 12 17.68 -24.16 3.78
N ARG A 13 16.38 -24.37 3.53
CA ARG A 13 15.87 -24.33 2.17
C ARG A 13 16.13 -22.90 1.74
N ARG A 14 17.23 -22.70 1.01
CA ARG A 14 17.44 -21.49 0.22
C ARG A 14 16.10 -21.24 -0.46
N PHE A 15 15.50 -20.07 -0.22
CA PHE A 15 14.53 -19.52 -1.15
C PHE A 15 15.16 -19.73 -2.52
N GLY A 16 14.55 -20.59 -3.35
CA GLY A 16 14.90 -20.61 -4.76
C GLY A 16 14.76 -19.16 -5.19
N THR A 17 15.88 -18.56 -5.61
CA THR A 17 15.98 -17.21 -6.18
C THR A 17 14.61 -16.79 -6.70
N LEU A 18 13.95 -15.83 -6.07
CA LEU A 18 12.60 -15.41 -6.39
C LEU A 18 12.54 -15.26 -7.91
N SER A 19 11.81 -16.17 -8.57
CA SER A 19 11.96 -16.40 -10.01
C SER A 19 11.47 -15.19 -10.82
N CYS A 20 10.75 -14.28 -10.15
CA CYS A 20 10.31 -12.98 -10.62
C CYS A 20 11.44 -12.06 -11.11
N LEU A 21 12.70 -12.28 -10.72
CA LEU A 21 13.85 -11.49 -11.24
C LEU A 21 14.14 -11.77 -12.73
N ARG A 22 13.68 -12.90 -13.30
CA ARG A 22 13.97 -13.26 -14.71
C ARG A 22 13.13 -12.52 -15.74
N ASN A 23 12.00 -11.92 -15.36
CA ASN A 23 11.07 -11.26 -16.28
C ASN A 23 11.01 -9.74 -16.12
N GLU A 24 11.84 -9.15 -15.25
CA GLU A 24 12.09 -7.72 -15.33
C GLU A 24 13.04 -7.46 -16.52
N ALA A 25 12.48 -7.35 -17.72
CA ALA A 25 12.98 -6.29 -18.59
C ALA A 25 13.02 -5.04 -17.70
N LEU A 26 14.21 -4.44 -17.52
CA LEU A 26 14.39 -3.16 -16.82
C LEU A 26 13.14 -2.32 -17.09
N PRO A 27 12.34 -1.93 -16.07
CA PRO A 27 11.11 -1.23 -16.36
C PRO A 27 11.50 -0.05 -17.23
N LEU A 28 11.01 -0.01 -18.48
CA LEU A 28 11.19 1.11 -19.41
C LEU A 28 10.57 2.42 -18.86
N THR A 29 10.15 2.42 -17.59
CA THR A 29 9.41 3.42 -16.84
C THR A 29 9.93 3.64 -15.42
N SER A 30 10.97 2.92 -14.96
CA SER A 30 11.68 3.28 -13.71
C SER A 30 12.85 4.19 -14.06
N ASP A 31 12.89 5.37 -13.45
CA ASP A 31 14.01 6.31 -13.56
C ASP A 31 15.35 5.56 -13.37
N PRO A 32 16.20 5.46 -14.42
CA PRO A 32 17.46 4.72 -14.36
C PRO A 32 18.37 5.21 -13.23
N GLN A 33 18.35 6.51 -12.94
CA GLN A 33 19.12 7.09 -11.86
C GLN A 33 18.68 6.55 -10.49
N GLN A 34 17.37 6.36 -10.31
CA GLN A 34 16.83 5.81 -9.07
C GLN A 34 17.25 4.35 -8.87
N TYR A 35 17.26 3.54 -9.94
CA TYR A 35 17.66 2.14 -9.88
C TYR A 35 19.14 1.99 -9.45
N ASP A 36 20.02 2.79 -10.05
CA ASP A 36 21.45 2.80 -9.73
C ASP A 36 21.70 3.25 -8.29
N GLN A 37 20.98 4.28 -7.83
CA GLN A 37 21.03 4.76 -6.46
C GLN A 37 20.58 3.70 -5.45
N GLU A 38 19.47 2.99 -5.71
CA GLU A 38 18.99 1.89 -4.86
C GLU A 38 20.01 0.74 -4.79
N GLY A 39 20.65 0.40 -5.92
CA GLY A 39 21.76 -0.56 -5.94
C GLY A 39 22.93 -0.13 -5.05
N ARG A 40 23.32 1.15 -5.13
CA ARG A 40 24.37 1.72 -4.28
C ARG A 40 24.02 1.68 -2.78
N VAL A 41 22.75 1.90 -2.42
CA VAL A 41 22.27 1.76 -1.04
C VAL A 41 22.49 0.33 -0.53
N ILE A 42 22.15 -0.68 -1.33
CA ILE A 42 22.32 -2.10 -0.95
C ILE A 42 23.81 -2.44 -0.79
N GLU A 43 24.67 -2.01 -1.72
CA GLU A 43 26.12 -2.27 -1.62
C GLU A 43 26.74 -1.61 -0.39
N LEU A 44 26.38 -0.36 -0.09
CA LEU A 44 26.84 0.32 1.12
C LEU A 44 26.34 -0.39 2.38
N LEU A 45 25.07 -0.77 2.44
CA LEU A 45 24.52 -1.53 3.56
C LEU A 45 25.29 -2.84 3.78
N LYS A 46 25.58 -3.59 2.71
CA LYS A 46 26.39 -4.83 2.78
C LYS A 46 27.77 -4.56 3.36
N SER A 47 28.42 -3.45 2.95
CA SER A 47 29.78 -3.10 3.38
C SER A 47 29.88 -2.78 4.88
N ILE A 48 28.82 -2.24 5.48
CA ILE A 48 28.79 -1.89 6.91
C ILE A 48 28.10 -2.94 7.80
N SER A 49 27.56 -4.01 7.21
CA SER A 49 26.79 -5.03 7.93
C SER A 49 27.67 -6.22 8.33
N PRO A 50 27.86 -6.46 9.64
CA PRO A 50 28.49 -7.70 10.11
C PRO A 50 27.57 -8.91 9.87
N LYS A 51 28.14 -10.11 9.94
CA LYS A 51 27.39 -11.38 9.84
C LYS A 51 27.60 -12.21 11.12
N PRO A 52 26.57 -12.44 11.95
CA PRO A 52 25.19 -11.93 11.83
C PRO A 52 25.10 -10.43 12.15
N VAL A 53 24.06 -9.79 11.62
CA VAL A 53 23.72 -8.39 11.93
C VAL A 53 23.18 -8.31 13.37
N PRO A 54 23.65 -7.37 14.20
CA PRO A 54 23.16 -7.23 15.57
C PRO A 54 21.69 -6.76 15.59
N LYS A 55 20.92 -7.30 16.54
CA LYS A 55 19.56 -6.80 16.82
C LYS A 55 19.63 -5.37 17.33
N SER A 56 18.71 -4.51 16.92
CA SER A 56 18.56 -3.20 17.56
C SER A 56 17.98 -3.37 18.97
N LYS A 57 18.40 -2.50 19.89
CA LYS A 57 17.81 -2.40 21.23
C LYS A 57 16.46 -1.69 21.22
N PHE A 58 16.14 -1.01 20.11
CA PHE A 58 14.93 -0.23 19.96
C PHE A 58 14.00 -0.87 18.92
N PRO A 59 12.68 -0.86 19.17
CA PRO A 59 11.74 -1.42 18.22
C PRO A 59 11.75 -0.62 16.92
N TYR A 60 11.65 -1.33 15.80
CA TYR A 60 11.39 -0.73 14.50
C TYR A 60 9.94 -0.19 14.46
N LYS A 61 9.76 0.98 13.85
CA LYS A 61 8.47 1.69 13.80
C LYS A 61 8.26 2.30 12.42
N GLU A 62 7.03 2.25 11.92
CA GLU A 62 6.62 2.94 10.70
C GLU A 62 5.46 3.90 10.97
N ALA A 63 5.40 5.00 10.25
CA ALA A 63 4.28 5.94 10.33
C ALA A 63 2.93 5.27 10.02
N ALA A 64 2.93 4.27 9.13
CA ALA A 64 1.73 3.54 8.71
C ALA A 64 1.15 2.63 9.81
N ASP A 65 1.95 2.24 10.80
CA ASP A 65 1.54 1.33 11.87
C ASP A 65 0.96 2.08 13.08
N ARG A 66 0.99 3.42 13.05
CA ARG A 66 0.50 4.27 14.13
C ARG A 66 -1.02 4.23 14.21
N SER A 67 -1.54 3.88 15.37
CA SER A 67 -2.98 3.89 15.65
C SER A 67 -3.54 5.32 15.68
N LYS A 68 -4.82 5.49 15.35
CA LYS A 68 -5.49 6.80 15.41
C LYS A 68 -5.95 7.13 16.84
N ARG A 69 -5.80 8.39 17.25
CA ARG A 69 -6.41 8.96 18.47
C ARG A 69 -7.12 10.26 18.15
N SER A 70 -8.27 10.46 18.79
CA SER A 70 -9.12 11.65 18.57
C SER A 70 -8.64 12.88 19.33
N PHE A 71 -7.91 12.70 20.44
CA PHE A 71 -7.53 13.78 21.35
C PHE A 71 -6.04 13.74 21.66
N LEU A 72 -5.40 14.90 21.67
CA LEU A 72 -4.04 15.05 22.16
C LEU A 72 -3.95 14.70 23.64
N PRO A 73 -2.82 14.11 24.09
CA PRO A 73 -2.59 13.86 25.50
C PRO A 73 -2.52 15.18 26.27
N ARG A 74 -2.94 15.15 27.55
CA ARG A 74 -2.79 16.31 28.43
C ARG A 74 -1.32 16.52 28.78
N VAL A 75 -0.89 17.77 28.86
CA VAL A 75 0.45 18.12 29.34
C VAL A 75 0.61 17.56 30.76
N PRO A 76 1.62 16.73 31.02
CA PRO A 76 1.82 16.15 32.35
C PRO A 76 2.57 17.10 33.28
N GLU A 77 2.65 16.74 34.56
CA GLU A 77 3.71 17.22 35.43
C GLU A 77 5.07 16.80 34.88
N LEU A 78 6.07 17.69 34.94
CA LEU A 78 7.39 17.47 34.34
C LEU A 78 8.27 16.60 35.25
N ASN A 79 8.15 15.29 35.10
CA ASN A 79 9.10 14.33 35.67
C ASN A 79 9.47 13.28 34.62
N LYS A 80 10.57 12.55 34.89
CA LYS A 80 11.13 11.57 33.96
C LYS A 80 10.11 10.55 33.46
N HIS A 81 9.24 10.00 34.29
CA HIS A 81 8.30 8.98 33.82
C HIS A 81 7.18 9.59 32.95
N THR A 82 6.58 10.69 33.42
CA THR A 82 5.41 11.28 32.77
C THR A 82 5.75 11.97 31.45
N VAL A 83 6.92 12.62 31.35
CA VAL A 83 7.36 13.28 30.11
C VAL A 83 7.63 12.26 29.00
N ASN A 84 8.30 11.15 29.30
CA ASN A 84 8.60 10.12 28.30
C ASN A 84 7.31 9.44 27.79
N ARG A 85 6.32 9.22 28.68
CA ARG A 85 4.98 8.75 28.28
C ARG A 85 4.27 9.75 27.39
N TYR A 86 4.35 11.04 27.72
CA TYR A 86 3.74 12.11 26.93
C TYR A 86 4.32 12.19 25.51
N ILE A 87 5.64 12.12 25.38
CA ILE A 87 6.31 12.04 24.08
C ILE A 87 5.87 10.81 23.30
N TYR A 88 5.81 9.64 23.94
CA TYR A 88 5.33 8.42 23.31
C TYR A 88 3.92 8.62 22.73
N GLU A 89 3.00 9.20 23.51
CA GLU A 89 1.63 9.45 23.05
C GLU A 89 1.60 10.45 21.88
N LEU A 90 2.35 11.53 21.91
CA LEU A 90 2.40 12.50 20.81
C LEU A 90 2.95 11.91 19.51
N THR A 91 3.90 10.98 19.59
CA THR A 91 4.68 10.49 18.43
C THR A 91 4.23 9.13 17.90
N ASN A 92 3.58 8.28 18.71
CA ASN A 92 3.22 6.91 18.30
C ASN A 92 1.75 6.78 17.84
N PHE A 93 0.99 7.88 17.85
CA PHE A 93 -0.38 7.92 17.35
C PHE A 93 -0.54 8.92 16.19
N THR A 94 -1.57 8.70 15.37
CA THR A 94 -2.01 9.65 14.34
C THR A 94 -3.19 10.46 14.84
N TYR A 95 -3.16 11.75 14.56
CA TYR A 95 -4.14 12.74 15.01
C TYR A 95 -4.83 13.44 13.83
N ALA A 96 -5.81 14.30 14.12
CA ALA A 96 -6.55 15.03 13.11
C ALA A 96 -5.64 15.91 12.21
N HIS A 97 -6.03 16.04 10.94
CA HIS A 97 -5.31 16.85 9.96
C HIS A 97 -5.34 18.33 10.38
N GLY A 98 -4.23 18.82 10.95
CA GLY A 98 -4.10 20.18 11.50
C GLY A 98 -3.39 20.25 12.84
N THR A 99 -3.39 19.18 13.64
CA THR A 99 -2.71 19.18 14.95
C THR A 99 -1.18 19.06 14.84
N ARG A 100 -0.65 18.91 13.62
CA ARG A 100 0.76 18.61 13.39
C ARG A 100 1.68 19.73 13.86
N VAL A 101 1.34 20.98 13.55
CA VAL A 101 2.12 22.16 13.92
C VAL A 101 2.23 22.26 15.44
N LEU A 102 1.09 22.13 16.13
CA LEU A 102 1.04 22.11 17.59
C LEU A 102 1.86 20.96 18.19
N ILE A 103 1.76 19.74 17.64
CA ILE A 103 2.59 18.61 18.11
C ILE A 103 4.07 18.96 17.98
N LYS A 104 4.51 19.49 16.83
CA LYS A 104 5.91 19.90 16.62
C LYS A 104 6.36 20.92 17.67
N GLU A 105 5.57 21.96 17.90
CA GLU A 105 5.86 22.99 18.92
C GLU A 105 5.97 22.40 20.32
N LEU A 106 5.05 21.51 20.70
CA LEU A 106 5.07 20.83 22.00
C LEU A 106 6.32 19.95 22.16
N LEU A 107 6.71 19.21 21.12
CA LEU A 107 7.92 18.37 21.17
C LEU A 107 9.18 19.23 21.32
N ALA A 108 9.29 20.33 20.56
CA ALA A 108 10.41 21.26 20.66
C ALA A 108 10.49 21.89 22.06
N GLN A 109 9.37 22.37 22.59
CA GLN A 109 9.31 22.95 23.94
C GLN A 109 9.76 21.96 25.02
N VAL A 110 9.37 20.69 24.92
CA VAL A 110 9.78 19.65 25.87
C VAL A 110 11.31 19.38 25.80
N VAL A 111 11.86 19.34 24.58
CA VAL A 111 13.31 19.18 24.36
C VAL A 111 14.10 20.36 24.92
N GLU A 112 13.62 21.58 24.74
CA GLU A 112 14.26 22.79 25.28
C GLU A 112 14.18 22.86 26.81
N SER A 113 13.00 22.58 27.37
CA SER A 113 12.68 22.82 28.78
C SER A 113 13.17 21.71 29.71
N THR A 114 13.23 20.47 29.23
CA THR A 114 13.50 19.28 30.07
C THR A 114 14.40 18.23 29.38
N PRO A 115 15.53 18.62 28.76
CA PRO A 115 16.34 17.70 27.96
C PRO A 115 16.91 16.52 28.74
N ASP A 116 17.20 16.71 30.02
CA ASP A 116 17.77 15.73 30.96
C ASP A 116 16.75 14.70 31.46
N LEU A 117 15.45 15.01 31.38
CA LEU A 117 14.38 14.09 31.75
C LEU A 117 14.03 13.11 30.61
N LEU A 118 14.42 13.42 29.38
CA LEU A 118 14.13 12.58 28.21
C LEU A 118 15.06 11.36 28.14
N SER A 119 14.47 10.20 27.84
CA SER A 119 15.23 8.99 27.51
C SER A 119 15.71 9.03 26.06
N LYS A 120 16.73 8.24 25.73
CA LYS A 120 17.17 8.03 24.35
C LYS A 120 16.02 7.60 23.43
N GLN A 121 15.11 6.75 23.91
CA GLN A 121 13.93 6.34 23.12
C GLN A 121 13.02 7.52 22.81
N SER A 122 12.80 8.43 23.75
CA SER A 122 11.98 9.62 23.49
C SER A 122 12.64 10.56 22.49
N TYR A 123 13.95 10.75 22.54
CA TYR A 123 14.67 11.48 21.49
C TYR A 123 14.52 10.80 20.12
N LEU A 124 14.68 9.48 20.03
CA LEU A 124 14.46 8.72 18.78
C LEU A 124 13.03 8.90 18.25
N ASP A 125 12.03 8.83 19.12
CA ASP A 125 10.62 9.00 18.75
C ASP A 125 10.34 10.41 18.21
N ILE A 126 10.93 11.45 18.81
CA ILE A 126 10.82 12.84 18.35
C ILE A 126 11.47 13.01 16.98
N VAL A 127 12.73 12.59 16.84
CA VAL A 127 13.52 12.70 15.60
C VAL A 127 12.82 11.96 14.46
N GLN A 128 12.35 10.74 14.73
CA GLN A 128 11.64 9.94 13.73
C GLN A 128 10.33 10.60 13.31
N ASP A 129 9.59 11.14 14.27
CA ASP A 129 8.35 11.85 13.98
C ASP A 129 8.60 13.12 13.15
N MET A 130 9.58 13.95 13.50
CA MET A 130 9.98 15.09 12.68
C MET A 130 10.38 14.67 11.25
N HIS A 131 11.20 13.64 11.11
CA HIS A 131 11.61 13.09 9.82
C HIS A 131 10.42 12.64 8.97
N PHE A 132 9.46 11.92 9.55
CA PHE A 132 8.27 11.45 8.81
C PHE A 132 7.44 12.57 8.21
N TYR A 133 7.42 13.73 8.86
CA TYR A 133 6.74 14.93 8.37
C TYR A 133 7.69 15.92 7.66
N LEU A 134 8.82 15.42 7.16
CA LEU A 134 9.79 16.16 6.33
C LEU A 134 10.48 17.34 7.05
N ASP A 135 10.55 17.29 8.37
CA ASP A 135 11.20 18.31 9.20
C ASP A 135 12.60 17.85 9.63
N ASP A 136 13.46 17.55 8.66
CA ASP A 136 14.83 17.07 8.93
C ASP A 136 15.66 18.09 9.70
N ALA A 137 15.43 19.40 9.48
CA ALA A 137 16.15 20.45 10.21
C ALA A 137 15.82 20.42 11.71
N GLY A 138 14.53 20.34 12.07
CA GLY A 138 14.11 20.17 13.46
C GLY A 138 14.60 18.85 14.08
N ALA A 139 14.68 17.79 13.27
CA ALA A 139 15.23 16.51 13.70
C ALA A 139 16.73 16.61 14.03
N GLU A 140 17.52 17.31 13.21
CA GLU A 140 18.94 17.57 13.46
C GLU A 140 19.15 18.47 14.69
N GLU A 141 18.37 19.56 14.82
CA GLU A 141 18.40 20.46 15.98
C GLU A 141 18.06 19.73 17.29
N THR A 142 17.07 18.84 17.26
CA THR A 142 16.73 17.98 18.41
C THR A 142 17.92 17.10 18.83
N MET A 143 18.66 16.56 17.85
CA MET A 143 19.85 15.76 18.13
C MET A 143 21.03 16.60 18.62
N ASP A 144 21.23 17.82 18.10
CA ASP A 144 22.24 18.76 18.63
C ASP A 144 21.97 19.06 20.10
N ARG A 145 20.72 19.44 20.41
CA ARG A 145 20.31 19.74 21.78
C ARG A 145 20.47 18.55 22.73
N MET A 146 20.19 17.34 22.25
CA MET A 146 20.42 16.10 22.99
C MET A 146 21.90 15.92 23.32
N GLU A 147 22.80 16.09 22.35
CA GLU A 147 24.24 15.89 22.55
C GLU A 147 24.87 16.96 23.45
N GLU A 148 24.35 18.19 23.42
CA GLU A 148 24.78 19.29 24.28
C GLU A 148 24.31 19.10 25.73
N SER A 149 23.10 18.58 25.93
CA SER A 149 22.41 18.59 27.23
C SER A 149 22.45 17.24 27.96
N THR A 150 22.91 16.18 27.30
CA THR A 150 22.89 14.81 27.85
C THR A 150 24.17 14.04 27.53
N ALA A 151 24.33 12.86 28.13
CA ALA A 151 25.41 11.94 27.78
C ALA A 151 25.15 11.12 26.51
N PHE A 152 23.98 11.27 25.86
CA PHE A 152 23.66 10.55 24.64
C PHE A 152 24.48 11.07 23.46
N LYS A 153 24.68 10.19 22.48
CA LYS A 153 25.41 10.49 21.23
C LYS A 153 24.55 10.11 20.04
N ARG A 154 24.76 10.78 18.92
CA ARG A 154 24.24 10.39 17.61
C ARG A 154 24.90 9.09 17.16
N ASP A 155 24.29 7.97 17.52
CA ASP A 155 24.72 6.65 17.10
C ASP A 155 23.83 6.08 15.99
N ILE A 156 24.05 4.80 15.64
CA ILE A 156 23.36 4.12 14.54
C ILE A 156 21.83 4.23 14.61
N ASP A 157 21.23 4.27 15.81
CA ASP A 157 19.77 4.30 15.93
C ASP A 157 19.19 5.65 15.45
N PHE A 158 19.91 6.75 15.67
CA PHE A 158 19.54 8.07 15.15
C PHE A 158 19.74 8.17 13.64
N HIS A 159 20.81 7.57 13.12
CA HIS A 159 21.00 7.47 11.67
C HIS A 159 19.90 6.64 11.00
N ASN A 160 19.47 5.55 11.63
CA ASN A 160 18.41 4.68 11.15
C ASN A 160 17.08 5.42 10.96
N VAL A 161 16.64 6.20 11.95
CA VAL A 161 15.38 6.95 11.83
C VAL A 161 15.44 8.00 10.72
N MET A 162 16.59 8.62 10.49
CA MET A 162 16.81 9.58 9.40
C MET A 162 16.93 8.93 8.01
N MET A 163 17.07 7.60 7.95
CA MET A 163 17.03 6.82 6.70
C MET A 163 15.65 6.22 6.41
N ALA A 164 14.68 6.35 7.32
CA ALA A 164 13.34 5.79 7.18
C ALA A 164 12.59 6.31 5.94
N PHE A 165 11.58 5.56 5.49
CA PHE A 165 10.78 5.96 4.33
C PHE A 165 9.96 7.23 4.62
N THR A 166 9.95 8.16 3.66
CA THR A 166 9.13 9.38 3.69
C THR A 166 8.54 9.62 2.31
N VAL A 167 7.24 9.90 2.24
CA VAL A 167 6.52 10.00 0.95
C VAL A 167 7.07 11.14 0.08
N GLY A 168 7.50 12.24 0.71
CA GLY A 168 8.01 13.43 0.01
C GLY A 168 9.45 13.34 -0.49
N LYS A 169 10.27 12.39 -0.03
CA LYS A 169 11.67 12.26 -0.47
C LYS A 169 11.80 11.25 -1.59
N THR A 170 12.15 11.73 -2.77
CA THR A 170 12.26 10.92 -3.99
C THR A 170 13.67 10.44 -4.29
N THR A 171 14.70 11.12 -3.78
CA THR A 171 16.11 10.76 -4.01
C THR A 171 16.69 9.94 -2.86
N TYR A 172 17.81 9.27 -3.15
CA TYR A 172 18.55 8.46 -2.17
C TYR A 172 19.84 9.12 -1.67
N ASP A 173 20.21 10.31 -2.16
CA ASP A 173 21.49 10.95 -1.86
C ASP A 173 21.74 11.09 -0.35
N GLY A 174 20.78 11.63 0.41
CA GLY A 174 20.91 11.76 1.86
C GLY A 174 21.01 10.42 2.60
N ARG A 175 20.49 9.32 2.04
CA ARG A 175 20.67 7.97 2.62
C ARG A 175 22.06 7.41 2.29
N ILE A 176 22.51 7.61 1.06
CA ILE A 176 23.84 7.22 0.58
C ILE A 176 24.91 7.95 1.41
N GLU A 177 24.81 9.26 1.56
CA GLU A 177 25.74 10.08 2.35
C GLU A 177 25.82 9.60 3.81
N ARG A 178 24.66 9.31 4.43
CA ARG A 178 24.62 8.77 5.80
C ARG A 178 25.28 7.41 5.90
N LEU A 179 25.03 6.49 4.97
CA LEU A 179 25.67 5.17 4.93
C LEU A 179 27.19 5.28 4.72
N GLN A 180 27.64 6.19 3.85
CA GLN A 180 29.07 6.47 3.66
C GLN A 180 29.72 7.04 4.92
N LYS A 181 29.05 7.95 5.63
CA LYS A 181 29.50 8.49 6.91
C LYS A 181 29.66 7.37 7.95
N LEU A 182 28.66 6.49 8.07
CA LEU A 182 28.71 5.34 8.98
C LEU A 182 29.88 4.40 8.63
N ALA A 183 30.09 4.13 7.35
CA ALA A 183 31.22 3.31 6.87
C ALA A 183 32.56 3.93 7.26
N ALA A 184 32.75 5.24 7.01
CA ALA A 184 33.97 5.97 7.34
C ALA A 184 34.25 6.01 8.84
N GLN A 185 33.20 6.01 9.67
CA GLN A 185 33.29 5.99 11.13
C GLN A 185 33.43 4.58 11.72
N GLY A 186 33.43 3.53 10.90
CA GLY A 186 33.47 2.14 11.36
C GLY A 186 32.21 1.73 12.14
N VAL A 187 31.08 2.42 11.94
CA VAL A 187 29.82 2.12 12.62
C VAL A 187 29.07 1.05 11.83
N HIS A 188 28.77 -0.06 12.51
CA HIS A 188 28.08 -1.18 11.91
C HIS A 188 26.57 -1.00 11.87
N ALA A 189 25.95 -1.47 10.78
CA ALA A 189 24.50 -1.57 10.68
C ALA A 189 23.93 -2.58 11.69
N ASN A 190 22.78 -2.25 12.25
CA ASN A 190 21.93 -3.16 13.02
C ASN A 190 20.65 -3.53 12.24
N ALA A 191 19.82 -4.41 12.80
CA ALA A 191 18.60 -4.88 12.13
C ALA A 191 17.64 -3.75 11.70
N ASN A 192 17.52 -2.65 12.47
CA ASN A 192 16.65 -1.54 12.08
C ASN A 192 17.15 -0.80 10.82
N THR A 193 18.46 -0.75 10.60
CA THR A 193 19.05 -0.24 9.36
C THR A 193 18.48 -0.97 8.14
N TRP A 194 18.39 -2.30 8.22
CA TRP A 194 17.87 -3.15 7.17
C TRP A 194 16.37 -2.94 6.95
N TYR A 195 15.59 -2.82 8.02
CA TYR A 195 14.14 -2.60 7.92
C TYR A 195 13.80 -1.25 7.31
N TYR A 196 14.44 -0.16 7.77
CA TYR A 196 14.19 1.18 7.23
C TYR A 196 14.60 1.30 5.77
N LEU A 197 15.76 0.75 5.39
CA LEU A 197 16.20 0.77 3.99
C LEU A 197 15.30 -0.08 3.10
N PHE A 198 14.87 -1.28 3.54
CA PHE A 198 13.92 -2.10 2.81
C PHE A 198 12.62 -1.36 2.47
N ARG A 199 12.08 -0.59 3.43
CA ARG A 199 10.89 0.24 3.18
C ARG A 199 11.17 1.40 2.25
N ALA A 200 12.35 2.00 2.36
CA ALA A 200 12.77 3.15 1.58
C ALA A 200 13.03 2.83 0.10
N LEU A 201 13.48 1.62 -0.24
CA LEU A 201 13.60 1.17 -1.63
C LEU A 201 12.23 1.25 -2.32
N ARG A 202 12.15 1.74 -3.56
CA ARG A 202 10.88 1.87 -4.29
C ARG A 202 10.78 0.84 -5.41
N THR A 203 11.91 0.39 -5.96
CA THR A 203 11.93 -0.66 -6.98
C THR A 203 11.66 -2.02 -6.36
N HIS A 204 10.74 -2.78 -6.96
CA HIS A 204 10.36 -4.10 -6.46
C HIS A 204 11.51 -5.11 -6.49
N SER A 205 12.28 -5.20 -7.59
CA SER A 205 13.46 -6.08 -7.65
C SER A 205 14.49 -5.77 -6.57
N LYS A 206 14.78 -4.49 -6.30
CA LYS A 206 15.71 -4.09 -5.24
C LYS A 206 15.19 -4.44 -3.84
N ARG A 207 13.88 -4.30 -3.61
CA ARG A 207 13.26 -4.82 -2.37
C ARG A 207 13.42 -6.33 -2.25
N PHE A 208 13.22 -7.09 -3.33
CA PHE A 208 13.38 -8.55 -3.30
C PHE A 208 14.83 -8.95 -3.08
N GLU A 209 15.78 -8.31 -3.75
CA GLU A 209 17.21 -8.49 -3.51
C GLU A 209 17.56 -8.31 -2.03
N LEU A 210 17.09 -7.21 -1.41
CA LEU A 210 17.34 -6.97 0.01
C LEU A 210 16.62 -7.97 0.92
N LEU A 211 15.40 -8.40 0.56
CA LEU A 211 14.64 -9.42 1.29
C LEU A 211 15.40 -10.76 1.28
N GLU A 212 15.94 -11.20 0.15
CA GLU A 212 16.74 -12.42 0.03
C GLU A 212 18.04 -12.36 0.85
N LEU A 213 18.64 -11.18 0.95
CA LEU A 213 19.85 -10.96 1.75
C LEU A 213 19.58 -11.05 3.26
N MET A 214 18.40 -10.67 3.76
CA MET A 214 18.10 -10.62 5.20
C MET A 214 18.41 -11.95 5.93
N PRO A 215 17.92 -13.13 5.49
CA PRO A 215 18.27 -14.41 6.13
C PRO A 215 19.76 -14.73 6.07
N MET A 216 20.46 -14.36 4.99
CA MET A 216 21.91 -14.59 4.85
C MET A 216 22.74 -13.78 5.85
N TYR A 217 22.19 -12.65 6.31
CA TYR A 217 22.79 -11.78 7.32
C TYR A 217 22.22 -12.02 8.73
N GLY A 218 21.31 -13.00 8.90
CA GLY A 218 20.68 -13.29 10.19
C GLY A 218 19.67 -12.23 10.64
N VAL A 219 19.10 -11.47 9.70
CA VAL A 219 18.06 -10.47 9.95
C VAL A 219 16.68 -11.13 9.84
N ASP A 220 15.86 -10.95 10.87
CA ASP A 220 14.48 -11.45 10.92
C ASP A 220 13.58 -10.64 9.97
N GLN A 221 12.80 -11.31 9.13
CA GLN A 221 11.93 -10.65 8.16
C GLN A 221 10.57 -10.23 8.76
N GLU A 222 10.21 -10.71 9.96
CA GLU A 222 8.90 -10.44 10.56
C GLU A 222 8.54 -8.94 10.66
N PRO A 223 9.44 -8.03 11.09
CA PRO A 223 9.11 -6.60 11.21
C PRO A 223 8.72 -5.93 9.89
N VAL A 224 9.14 -6.50 8.75
CA VAL A 224 8.82 -5.98 7.41
C VAL A 224 7.89 -6.92 6.62
N PHE A 225 7.40 -8.00 7.24
CA PHE A 225 6.65 -9.07 6.58
C PHE A 225 5.46 -8.53 5.77
N ARG A 226 4.59 -7.72 6.39
CA ARG A 226 3.41 -7.16 5.68
C ARG A 226 3.80 -6.30 4.47
N SER A 227 4.91 -5.59 4.54
CA SER A 227 5.47 -4.80 3.43
C SER A 227 6.08 -5.68 2.34
N ALA A 228 6.75 -6.77 2.72
CA ALA A 228 7.25 -7.78 1.81
C ALA A 228 6.10 -8.45 1.06
N VAL A 229 5.07 -8.94 1.77
CA VAL A 229 3.84 -9.51 1.19
C VAL A 229 3.17 -8.53 0.21
N HIS A 230 3.09 -7.25 0.56
CA HIS A 230 2.56 -6.23 -0.34
C HIS A 230 3.31 -6.20 -1.67
N SER A 231 4.64 -6.23 -1.62
CA SER A 231 5.51 -6.15 -2.80
C SER A 231 5.46 -7.47 -3.61
N LEU A 232 5.57 -8.61 -2.93
CA LEU A 232 5.52 -9.95 -3.54
C LEU A 232 4.20 -10.18 -4.28
N SER A 233 3.06 -9.85 -3.67
CA SER A 233 1.72 -10.05 -4.29
C SER A 233 1.48 -9.31 -5.61
N ARG A 234 2.37 -8.38 -6.00
CA ARG A 234 2.28 -7.64 -7.27
C ARG A 234 3.16 -8.22 -8.37
N LYS A 235 4.10 -9.11 -8.03
CA LYS A 235 5.21 -9.51 -8.93
C LYS A 235 5.43 -11.02 -8.96
N CYS A 236 5.24 -11.68 -7.82
CA CYS A 236 5.40 -13.11 -7.68
C CYS A 236 4.10 -13.84 -7.98
N GLY A 237 4.24 -15.10 -8.37
CA GLY A 237 3.11 -15.99 -8.52
C GLY A 237 2.48 -16.38 -7.19
N TYR A 238 1.25 -16.90 -7.22
CA TYR A 238 0.55 -17.25 -5.99
C TYR A 238 1.24 -18.38 -5.21
N ARG A 239 1.93 -19.30 -5.89
CA ARG A 239 2.72 -20.38 -5.26
C ARG A 239 3.91 -19.84 -4.48
N GLU A 240 4.67 -18.92 -5.07
CA GLU A 240 5.82 -18.28 -4.40
C GLU A 240 5.35 -17.51 -3.16
N LEU A 241 4.18 -16.87 -3.23
CA LEU A 241 3.60 -16.16 -2.09
C LEU A 241 3.15 -17.13 -0.98
N ILE A 242 2.58 -18.28 -1.33
CA ILE A 242 2.22 -19.34 -0.38
C ILE A 242 3.48 -19.90 0.30
N ASP A 243 4.54 -20.16 -0.46
CA ASP A 243 5.82 -20.63 0.09
C ASP A 243 6.42 -19.59 1.05
N PHE A 244 6.34 -18.31 0.70
CA PHE A 244 6.78 -17.22 1.57
C PHE A 244 5.96 -17.16 2.87
N TYR A 245 4.63 -17.35 2.80
CA TYR A 245 3.77 -17.42 3.98
C TYR A 245 4.16 -18.61 4.88
N ASN A 246 4.28 -19.80 4.30
CA ASN A 246 4.60 -21.03 5.03
C ASN A 246 5.97 -20.92 5.72
N ALA A 247 6.96 -20.31 5.06
CA ALA A 247 8.29 -20.07 5.64
C ALA A 247 8.26 -19.17 6.88
N HIS A 248 7.23 -18.32 7.01
CA HIS A 248 7.01 -17.43 8.16
C HIS A 248 5.96 -17.99 9.13
N GLY A 249 5.56 -19.25 9.00
CA GLY A 249 4.59 -19.90 9.89
C GLY A 249 3.13 -19.55 9.59
N TYR A 250 2.85 -18.92 8.45
CA TYR A 250 1.49 -18.62 8.00
C TYR A 250 0.99 -19.66 7.01
N THR A 251 -0.15 -20.28 7.29
CA THR A 251 -0.84 -21.25 6.45
C THR A 251 -2.24 -20.73 6.10
N LEU A 252 -2.98 -21.48 5.28
CA LEU A 252 -4.41 -21.22 5.02
C LEU A 252 -5.27 -21.28 6.29
N ASP A 253 -4.79 -21.89 7.38
CA ASP A 253 -5.56 -22.04 8.61
C ASP A 253 -5.42 -20.83 9.55
N ASN A 254 -4.36 -20.03 9.42
CA ASN A 254 -4.06 -18.92 10.33
C ASN A 254 -3.81 -17.57 9.64
N MET A 255 -3.93 -17.49 8.31
CA MET A 255 -3.79 -16.22 7.59
C MET A 255 -4.93 -15.25 7.88
N ASP A 256 -4.60 -13.96 7.97
CA ASP A 256 -5.60 -12.91 8.15
C ASP A 256 -6.22 -12.44 6.82
N THR A 257 -7.26 -11.61 6.89
CA THR A 257 -7.90 -11.03 5.70
C THR A 257 -6.93 -10.21 4.83
N TYR A 258 -5.90 -9.58 5.41
CA TYR A 258 -4.91 -8.84 4.63
C TYR A 258 -4.09 -9.78 3.74
N MET A 259 -3.62 -10.90 4.30
CA MET A 259 -2.88 -11.93 3.58
C MET A 259 -3.74 -12.63 2.53
N LEU A 260 -5.00 -12.93 2.86
CA LEU A 260 -5.97 -13.46 1.90
C LEU A 260 -6.12 -12.52 0.69
N ASN A 261 -6.35 -11.22 0.92
CA ASN A 261 -6.51 -10.25 -0.17
C ASN A 261 -5.26 -10.14 -1.05
N ARG A 262 -4.08 -10.31 -0.46
CA ARG A 262 -2.79 -10.33 -1.19
C ARG A 262 -2.63 -11.61 -2.00
N LEU A 263 -3.08 -12.74 -1.47
CA LEU A 263 -3.09 -14.02 -2.17
C LEU A 263 -4.08 -14.01 -3.34
N CYS A 264 -5.33 -13.57 -3.13
CA CYS A 264 -6.30 -13.39 -4.23
C CYS A 264 -5.73 -12.52 -5.35
N ARG A 265 -5.02 -11.42 -5.01
CA ARG A 265 -4.33 -10.60 -6.01
C ARG A 265 -3.29 -11.39 -6.81
N ALA A 266 -2.50 -12.24 -6.17
CA ALA A 266 -1.51 -13.07 -6.86
C ALA A 266 -2.17 -14.06 -7.84
N TYR A 267 -3.25 -14.75 -7.41
CA TYR A 267 -4.05 -15.60 -8.31
C TYR A 267 -4.59 -14.81 -9.51
N LEU A 268 -5.16 -13.63 -9.24
CA LEU A 268 -5.69 -12.75 -10.28
C LEU A 268 -4.58 -12.28 -11.25
N ASN A 269 -3.37 -11.98 -10.79
CA ASN A 269 -2.28 -11.61 -11.71
C ASN A 269 -1.96 -12.71 -12.72
N GLU A 270 -2.18 -13.98 -12.36
CA GLU A 270 -2.03 -15.15 -13.23
C GLU A 270 -3.32 -15.50 -14.03
N GLY A 271 -4.37 -14.69 -13.93
CA GLY A 271 -5.64 -14.91 -14.62
C GLY A 271 -6.55 -15.97 -13.97
N ALA A 272 -6.19 -16.50 -12.81
CA ALA A 272 -6.92 -17.54 -12.09
C ALA A 272 -8.10 -16.95 -11.27
N VAL A 273 -9.09 -16.37 -11.96
CA VAL A 273 -10.20 -15.64 -11.35
C VAL A 273 -11.12 -16.56 -10.53
N ALA A 274 -11.44 -17.74 -11.06
CA ALA A 274 -12.32 -18.71 -10.40
C ALA A 274 -11.66 -19.22 -9.11
N GLU A 275 -10.38 -19.61 -9.19
CA GLU A 275 -9.61 -20.11 -8.07
C GLU A 275 -9.41 -19.05 -6.99
N ALA A 276 -9.17 -17.79 -7.38
CA ALA A 276 -9.12 -16.68 -6.44
C ALA A 276 -10.45 -16.51 -5.69
N PHE A 277 -11.58 -16.67 -6.39
CA PHE A 277 -12.90 -16.53 -5.82
C PHE A 277 -13.23 -17.68 -4.88
N ASP A 278 -12.97 -18.92 -5.31
CA ASP A 278 -13.20 -20.12 -4.52
C ASP A 278 -12.37 -20.07 -3.23
N LEU A 279 -11.09 -19.67 -3.32
CA LEU A 279 -10.25 -19.40 -2.15
C LEU A 279 -10.92 -18.41 -1.19
N ALA A 280 -11.35 -17.24 -1.68
CA ALA A 280 -11.97 -16.23 -0.84
C ALA A 280 -13.30 -16.71 -0.23
N HIS A 281 -14.08 -17.48 -0.99
CA HIS A 281 -15.34 -18.07 -0.56
C HIS A 281 -15.12 -19.11 0.54
N ASP A 282 -14.26 -20.09 0.32
CA ASP A 282 -13.95 -21.16 1.27
C ASP A 282 -13.37 -20.62 2.57
N MET A 283 -12.46 -19.64 2.47
CA MET A 283 -11.87 -18.96 3.62
C MET A 283 -12.91 -18.21 4.46
N HIS A 284 -13.89 -17.58 3.80
CA HIS A 284 -14.99 -16.90 4.46
C HIS A 284 -15.96 -17.88 5.11
N MET A 285 -16.36 -18.94 4.39
CA MET A 285 -17.31 -19.95 4.87
C MET A 285 -16.76 -20.78 6.02
N SER A 286 -15.45 -21.03 6.03
CA SER A 286 -14.75 -21.71 7.13
C SER A 286 -14.43 -20.80 8.33
N ALA A 287 -14.81 -19.52 8.27
CA ALA A 287 -14.56 -18.50 9.30
C ALA A 287 -13.08 -18.29 9.68
N ARG A 288 -12.14 -18.78 8.86
CA ARG A 288 -10.68 -18.64 9.06
C ARG A 288 -10.20 -17.23 8.73
N ALA A 289 -10.65 -16.71 7.58
CA ALA A 289 -10.41 -15.32 7.17
C ALA A 289 -11.65 -14.75 6.47
N ARG A 290 -12.18 -13.64 6.99
CA ARG A 290 -13.41 -13.07 6.44
C ARG A 290 -13.11 -12.23 5.21
N ALA A 291 -13.70 -12.59 4.07
CA ALA A 291 -13.82 -11.67 2.93
C ALA A 291 -14.45 -10.34 3.36
N ASN A 292 -13.96 -9.23 2.81
CA ASN A 292 -14.44 -7.89 3.13
C ASN A 292 -14.47 -6.99 1.88
N LEU A 293 -14.79 -5.70 2.04
CA LEU A 293 -14.79 -4.74 0.94
C LEU A 293 -13.39 -4.58 0.30
N GLY A 294 -12.31 -4.86 1.03
CA GLY A 294 -10.96 -4.95 0.48
C GLY A 294 -10.79 -6.15 -0.46
N THR A 295 -11.41 -7.29 -0.15
CA THR A 295 -11.49 -8.44 -1.06
C THR A 295 -12.21 -8.03 -2.34
N PHE A 296 -13.37 -7.38 -2.23
CA PHE A 296 -14.10 -6.87 -3.39
C PHE A 296 -13.24 -5.95 -4.27
N SER A 297 -12.58 -4.96 -3.66
CA SER A 297 -11.71 -4.00 -4.36
C SER A 297 -10.57 -4.66 -5.13
N VAL A 298 -10.01 -5.78 -4.62
CA VAL A 298 -8.94 -6.53 -5.30
C VAL A 298 -9.43 -7.10 -6.64
N PHE A 299 -10.59 -7.76 -6.67
CA PHE A 299 -11.19 -8.28 -7.89
C PHE A 299 -11.69 -7.17 -8.81
N ASN A 300 -12.36 -6.15 -8.26
CA ASN A 300 -12.88 -5.05 -9.05
C ASN A 300 -11.75 -4.28 -9.76
N THR A 301 -10.63 -4.04 -9.07
CA THR A 301 -9.44 -3.43 -9.69
C THR A 301 -8.85 -4.32 -10.79
N TYR A 302 -8.87 -5.66 -10.63
CA TYR A 302 -8.42 -6.59 -11.66
C TYR A 302 -9.23 -6.44 -12.96
N PHE A 303 -10.55 -6.40 -12.87
CA PHE A 303 -11.44 -6.24 -14.03
C PHE A 303 -11.33 -4.85 -14.66
N ILE A 304 -11.31 -3.78 -13.85
CA ILE A 304 -11.14 -2.41 -14.34
C ILE A 304 -9.83 -2.26 -15.13
N ASN A 305 -8.72 -2.81 -14.64
CA ASN A 305 -7.43 -2.72 -15.31
C ASN A 305 -7.39 -3.46 -16.66
N ARG A 306 -8.32 -4.39 -16.89
CA ARG A 306 -8.49 -5.11 -18.15
C ARG A 306 -9.59 -4.53 -19.04
N ASN A 307 -10.16 -3.38 -18.65
CA ASN A 307 -11.31 -2.79 -19.32
C ASN A 307 -12.55 -3.70 -19.34
N GLU A 308 -12.67 -4.62 -18.38
CA GLU A 308 -13.78 -5.57 -18.28
C GLU A 308 -14.86 -5.05 -17.32
N ILE A 309 -15.43 -3.87 -17.61
CA ILE A 309 -16.37 -3.19 -16.70
C ILE A 309 -17.64 -4.01 -16.46
N TYR A 310 -18.05 -4.79 -17.47
CA TYR A 310 -19.13 -5.76 -17.34
C TYR A 310 -18.84 -6.81 -16.25
N ASN A 311 -17.61 -7.31 -16.15
CA ASN A 311 -17.21 -8.26 -15.12
C ASN A 311 -17.16 -7.61 -13.73
N SER A 312 -16.80 -6.33 -13.63
CA SER A 312 -16.90 -5.57 -12.37
C SER A 312 -18.32 -5.53 -11.80
N ILE A 313 -19.32 -5.28 -12.66
CA ILE A 313 -20.75 -5.23 -12.28
C ILE A 313 -21.26 -6.62 -11.92
N ALA A 314 -20.98 -7.63 -12.76
CA ALA A 314 -21.37 -9.01 -12.52
C ALA A 314 -20.76 -9.58 -11.24
N PHE A 315 -19.48 -9.29 -10.99
CA PHE A 315 -18.80 -9.65 -9.76
C PHE A 315 -19.42 -8.96 -8.55
N CYS A 316 -19.82 -7.68 -8.65
CA CYS A 316 -20.54 -7.01 -7.56
C CYS A 316 -21.82 -7.75 -7.20
N HIS A 317 -22.63 -8.17 -8.17
CA HIS A 317 -23.82 -8.97 -7.89
C HIS A 317 -23.47 -10.28 -7.15
N LYS A 318 -22.49 -11.03 -7.67
CA LYS A 318 -22.06 -12.31 -7.09
C LYS A 318 -21.48 -12.13 -5.68
N PHE A 319 -20.62 -11.13 -5.47
CA PHE A 319 -20.01 -10.83 -4.17
C PHE A 319 -21.06 -10.48 -3.12
N GLN A 320 -22.01 -9.60 -3.45
CA GLN A 320 -23.09 -9.22 -2.54
C GLN A 320 -23.96 -10.42 -2.17
N HIS A 321 -24.25 -11.28 -3.13
CA HIS A 321 -25.06 -12.48 -2.90
C HIS A 321 -24.34 -13.50 -2.00
N GLN A 322 -23.07 -13.79 -2.28
CA GLN A 322 -22.32 -14.86 -1.62
C GLN A 322 -21.82 -14.45 -0.23
N PHE A 323 -21.31 -13.21 -0.09
CA PHE A 323 -20.74 -12.74 1.18
C PHE A 323 -21.72 -11.91 2.02
N LYS A 324 -22.95 -11.66 1.51
CA LYS A 324 -23.98 -10.83 2.18
C LYS A 324 -23.50 -9.43 2.55
N MET A 325 -22.63 -8.85 1.72
CA MET A 325 -22.02 -7.53 1.93
C MET A 325 -22.37 -6.57 0.80
N LYS A 326 -22.98 -5.42 1.08
CA LYS A 326 -23.28 -4.39 0.07
C LYS A 326 -22.00 -3.74 -0.46
N ALA A 327 -21.71 -3.87 -1.74
CA ALA A 327 -20.48 -3.42 -2.41
C ALA A 327 -20.73 -2.40 -3.53
N SER A 328 -21.99 -2.14 -3.94
CA SER A 328 -22.30 -1.22 -5.05
C SER A 328 -21.72 0.18 -4.89
N HIS A 329 -21.62 0.70 -3.67
CA HIS A 329 -21.01 2.01 -3.42
C HIS A 329 -19.51 2.01 -3.71
N LEU A 330 -18.80 0.93 -3.36
CA LEU A 330 -17.39 0.80 -3.65
C LEU A 330 -17.15 0.58 -5.15
N LEU A 331 -18.00 -0.20 -5.83
CA LEU A 331 -17.99 -0.32 -7.29
C LEU A 331 -18.11 1.06 -7.95
N ALA A 332 -19.13 1.82 -7.59
CA ALA A 332 -19.39 3.14 -8.17
C ALA A 332 -18.22 4.11 -7.93
N TYR A 333 -17.67 4.12 -6.71
CA TYR A 333 -16.50 4.93 -6.39
C TYR A 333 -15.29 4.55 -7.24
N GLU A 334 -14.95 3.26 -7.32
CA GLU A 334 -13.79 2.80 -8.08
C GLU A 334 -13.96 3.00 -9.59
N LEU A 335 -15.17 2.85 -10.15
CA LEU A 335 -15.42 3.16 -11.55
C LEU A 335 -15.24 4.64 -11.84
N ILE A 336 -15.76 5.54 -11.00
CA ILE A 336 -15.59 6.99 -11.18
C ILE A 336 -14.11 7.38 -11.03
N ASP A 337 -13.47 6.96 -9.94
CA ASP A 337 -12.09 7.34 -9.58
C ASP A 337 -11.06 6.74 -10.55
N LYS A 338 -11.23 5.47 -10.93
CA LYS A 338 -10.20 4.72 -11.68
C LYS A 338 -10.50 4.52 -13.16
N TYR A 339 -11.73 4.71 -13.63
CA TYR A 339 -12.08 4.34 -15.01
C TYR A 339 -12.75 5.47 -15.80
N LEU A 340 -13.92 5.94 -15.37
CA LEU A 340 -14.79 6.83 -16.15
C LEU A 340 -14.17 8.19 -16.49
N THR A 341 -13.20 8.64 -15.70
CA THR A 341 -12.47 9.90 -15.93
C THR A 341 -11.38 9.80 -17.00
N ARG A 342 -11.08 8.60 -17.49
CA ARG A 342 -9.95 8.33 -18.39
C ARG A 342 -10.15 7.14 -19.35
N CYS A 343 -11.37 6.64 -19.50
CA CYS A 343 -11.66 5.52 -20.41
C CYS A 343 -11.60 5.97 -21.87
N THR A 344 -11.73 5.04 -22.82
CA THR A 344 -12.13 5.41 -24.18
C THR A 344 -13.65 5.65 -24.15
N TYR A 345 -14.12 6.76 -24.73
CA TYR A 345 -15.54 7.11 -24.72
C TYR A 345 -16.41 6.03 -25.40
N PHE A 346 -17.58 5.77 -24.83
CA PHE A 346 -18.63 4.87 -25.35
C PHE A 346 -19.98 5.61 -25.33
N GLU A 347 -20.93 5.16 -26.15
CA GLU A 347 -22.21 5.85 -26.39
C GLU A 347 -22.99 6.14 -25.10
N HIS A 348 -23.10 5.15 -24.22
CA HIS A 348 -23.83 5.26 -22.95
C HIS A 348 -22.97 5.73 -21.76
N TRP A 349 -21.83 6.37 -22.02
CA TRP A 349 -20.99 6.94 -20.97
C TRP A 349 -21.73 7.95 -20.08
N PRO A 350 -22.58 8.85 -20.61
CA PRO A 350 -23.34 9.80 -19.78
C PRO A 350 -24.24 9.10 -18.77
N GLN A 351 -25.01 8.10 -19.23
CA GLN A 351 -25.96 7.34 -18.42
C GLN A 351 -25.24 6.54 -17.34
N LEU A 352 -24.17 5.81 -17.72
CA LEU A 352 -23.38 5.06 -16.75
C LEU A 352 -22.77 5.98 -15.67
N THR A 353 -22.24 7.12 -16.08
CA THR A 353 -21.61 8.08 -15.17
C THR A 353 -22.61 8.67 -14.18
N ARG A 354 -23.75 9.17 -14.66
CA ARG A 354 -24.81 9.72 -13.79
C ARG A 354 -25.39 8.65 -12.87
N TYR A 355 -25.57 7.44 -13.36
CA TYR A 355 -26.05 6.33 -12.55
C TYR A 355 -25.06 5.92 -11.44
N MET A 356 -23.76 5.87 -11.73
CA MET A 356 -22.74 5.61 -10.69
C MET A 356 -22.66 6.74 -9.67
N VAL A 357 -22.79 8.01 -10.09
CA VAL A 357 -22.89 9.16 -9.18
C VAL A 357 -24.16 9.08 -8.33
N HIS A 358 -25.28 8.66 -8.91
CA HIS A 358 -26.53 8.45 -8.19
C HIS A 358 -26.35 7.44 -7.04
N ILE A 359 -25.72 6.29 -7.29
CA ILE A 359 -25.45 5.27 -6.26
C ILE A 359 -24.74 5.87 -5.03
N LEU A 360 -23.78 6.78 -5.24
CA LEU A 360 -23.00 7.41 -4.16
C LEU A 360 -23.73 8.55 -3.46
N THR A 361 -24.54 9.32 -4.19
CA THR A 361 -25.16 10.54 -3.67
C THR A 361 -26.55 10.34 -3.09
N HIS A 362 -27.28 9.32 -3.54
CA HIS A 362 -28.65 9.03 -3.08
C HIS A 362 -28.68 8.55 -1.62
N ASN A 363 -27.59 7.97 -1.11
CA ASN A 363 -27.44 7.60 0.30
C ASN A 363 -26.57 8.63 1.04
N THR A 364 -27.11 9.23 2.10
CA THR A 364 -26.44 10.28 2.89
C THR A 364 -25.11 9.82 3.50
N ALA A 365 -24.96 8.53 3.82
CA ALA A 365 -23.72 7.95 4.35
C ALA A 365 -22.55 7.95 3.35
N HIS A 366 -22.81 8.11 2.04
CA HIS A 366 -21.80 7.97 0.99
C HIS A 366 -21.50 9.27 0.22
N LYS A 367 -22.14 10.39 0.58
CA LYS A 367 -21.92 11.69 -0.07
C LYS A 367 -20.47 12.20 0.01
N ASN A 368 -19.73 11.77 1.03
CA ASN A 368 -18.33 12.17 1.25
C ASN A 368 -17.31 11.35 0.42
N PHE A 369 -17.74 10.35 -0.35
CA PHE A 369 -16.84 9.58 -1.22
C PHE A 369 -16.33 10.42 -2.39
N LEU A 370 -17.20 11.26 -2.97
CA LEU A 370 -16.84 12.12 -4.09
C LEU A 370 -16.48 13.52 -3.60
N ARG A 371 -15.26 13.95 -3.92
CA ARG A 371 -14.79 15.34 -3.77
C ARG A 371 -15.11 16.17 -5.01
N ASP A 372 -15.15 17.50 -4.87
CA ASP A 372 -15.35 18.45 -5.98
C ASP A 372 -14.42 18.23 -7.18
N GLY A 373 -13.20 17.74 -6.94
CA GLY A 373 -12.26 17.35 -7.99
C GLY A 373 -12.82 16.28 -8.94
N HIS A 374 -13.56 15.28 -8.45
CA HIS A 374 -14.12 14.22 -9.29
C HIS A 374 -15.18 14.78 -10.25
N PHE A 375 -16.06 15.65 -9.75
CA PHE A 375 -17.10 16.27 -10.59
C PHE A 375 -16.50 17.17 -11.67
N LYS A 376 -15.43 17.91 -11.35
CA LYS A 376 -14.69 18.70 -12.34
C LYS A 376 -14.03 17.82 -13.41
N LEU A 377 -13.41 16.71 -13.01
CA LEU A 377 -12.79 15.77 -13.96
C LEU A 377 -13.83 15.16 -14.91
N LEU A 378 -14.96 14.68 -14.39
CA LEU A 378 -16.04 14.12 -15.21
C LEU A 378 -16.64 15.17 -16.17
N ALA A 379 -16.88 16.40 -15.71
CA ALA A 379 -17.38 17.47 -16.57
C ALA A 379 -16.38 17.88 -17.65
N ASN A 380 -15.08 17.94 -17.32
CA ASN A 380 -14.03 18.21 -18.30
C ASN A 380 -13.94 17.09 -19.34
N TYR A 381 -13.98 15.83 -18.89
CA TYR A 381 -13.96 14.67 -19.78
C TYR A 381 -15.17 14.68 -20.73
N ALA A 382 -16.38 14.96 -20.23
CA ALA A 382 -17.57 15.10 -21.05
C ALA A 382 -17.43 16.20 -22.12
N ARG A 383 -16.84 17.36 -21.77
CA ARG A 383 -16.55 18.46 -22.71
C ARG A 383 -15.60 18.06 -23.83
N ILE A 384 -14.57 17.26 -23.54
CA ILE A 384 -13.63 16.74 -24.55
C ILE A 384 -14.38 15.91 -25.60
N HIS A 385 -15.44 15.21 -25.19
CA HIS A 385 -16.27 14.38 -26.07
C HIS A 385 -17.53 15.09 -26.59
N GLY A 386 -17.57 16.42 -26.55
CA GLY A 386 -18.64 17.22 -27.18
C GLY A 386 -19.89 17.44 -26.32
N LEU A 387 -19.90 17.00 -25.05
CA LEU A 387 -21.02 17.19 -24.14
C LEU A 387 -20.80 18.43 -23.25
N GLN A 388 -21.11 19.61 -23.79
CA GLN A 388 -20.79 20.90 -23.14
C GLN A 388 -21.55 21.12 -21.82
N ASP A 389 -22.83 20.75 -21.78
CA ASP A 389 -23.72 20.97 -20.63
C ASP A 389 -23.89 19.72 -19.75
N PHE A 390 -22.93 18.80 -19.77
CA PHE A 390 -23.03 17.57 -18.98
C PHE A 390 -22.97 17.84 -17.48
N VAL A 391 -24.11 17.66 -16.81
CA VAL A 391 -24.22 17.69 -15.35
C VAL A 391 -24.29 16.25 -14.80
N CYS A 392 -23.21 15.81 -14.18
CA CYS A 392 -23.07 14.45 -13.62
C CYS A 392 -24.01 14.14 -12.44
N ARG A 393 -24.59 15.16 -11.79
CA ARG A 393 -25.56 15.01 -10.70
C ARG A 393 -27.03 15.08 -11.17
N ALA A 394 -27.27 15.45 -12.42
CA ALA A 394 -28.61 15.55 -12.98
C ALA A 394 -29.04 14.17 -13.49
N VAL A 395 -29.55 13.34 -12.58
CA VAL A 395 -29.99 11.97 -12.89
C VAL A 395 -31.38 12.05 -13.54
N GLU A 396 -31.49 11.51 -14.74
CA GLU A 396 -32.71 11.45 -15.54
C GLU A 396 -33.37 10.06 -15.43
N PRO A 397 -34.67 9.92 -15.73
CA PRO A 397 -35.36 8.61 -15.72
C PRO A 397 -34.68 7.57 -16.61
N GLU A 398 -34.10 8.00 -17.72
CA GLU A 398 -33.35 7.16 -18.67
C GLU A 398 -32.06 6.59 -18.06
N ASP A 399 -31.36 7.36 -17.22
CA ASP A 399 -30.17 6.89 -16.50
C ASP A 399 -30.54 5.77 -15.51
N LEU A 400 -31.69 5.90 -14.86
CA LEU A 400 -32.20 4.90 -13.93
C LEU A 400 -32.66 3.63 -14.66
N ALA A 401 -33.35 3.78 -15.79
CA ALA A 401 -33.77 2.67 -16.64
C ALA A 401 -32.55 1.91 -17.18
N PHE A 402 -31.56 2.62 -17.71
CA PHE A 402 -30.28 2.07 -18.16
C PHE A 402 -29.58 1.31 -17.03
N GLY A 403 -29.48 1.92 -15.85
CA GLY A 403 -28.89 1.26 -14.68
C GLY A 403 -29.61 -0.02 -14.27
N GLN A 404 -30.95 -0.02 -14.27
CA GLN A 404 -31.75 -1.21 -13.95
C GLN A 404 -31.56 -2.34 -14.97
N GLU A 405 -31.57 -2.00 -16.26
CA GLU A 405 -31.32 -2.94 -17.34
C GLU A 405 -29.90 -3.52 -17.25
N MET A 406 -28.91 -2.67 -17.01
CA MET A 406 -27.51 -3.05 -16.81
C MET A 406 -27.36 -4.04 -15.65
N TRP A 407 -27.95 -3.78 -14.48
CA TRP A 407 -27.90 -4.71 -13.35
C TRP A 407 -28.64 -6.02 -13.60
N LYS A 408 -29.70 -5.98 -14.40
CA LYS A 408 -30.46 -7.17 -14.79
C LYS A 408 -29.68 -8.03 -15.77
N ALA A 409 -29.02 -7.44 -16.77
CA ALA A 409 -28.31 -8.19 -17.80
C ALA A 409 -26.93 -8.69 -17.33
N LEU A 410 -26.20 -7.86 -16.58
CA LEU A 410 -24.81 -8.14 -16.17
C LEU A 410 -24.74 -8.91 -14.85
N HIS A 411 -25.18 -10.17 -14.88
CA HIS A 411 -25.00 -11.08 -13.76
C HIS A 411 -24.51 -12.46 -14.20
N TRP A 412 -23.60 -13.04 -13.42
CA TRP A 412 -23.19 -14.43 -13.65
C TRP A 412 -24.16 -15.43 -13.00
N PRO A 413 -24.25 -16.66 -13.56
CA PRO A 413 -24.91 -17.76 -12.88
C PRO A 413 -24.32 -18.02 -11.48
N ARG A 414 -25.15 -18.52 -10.55
CA ARG A 414 -24.79 -18.65 -9.12
C ARG A 414 -23.44 -19.34 -8.88
N ASN A 415 -23.16 -20.43 -9.59
CA ASN A 415 -22.01 -21.31 -9.33
C ASN A 415 -20.92 -21.21 -10.40
N VAL A 416 -21.01 -20.26 -11.33
CA VAL A 416 -20.06 -20.16 -12.44
C VAL A 416 -19.46 -18.75 -12.46
N ILE A 417 -18.15 -18.68 -12.74
CA ILE A 417 -17.48 -17.46 -13.18
C ILE A 417 -16.98 -17.77 -14.59
N PRO A 418 -17.60 -17.20 -15.63
CA PRO A 418 -17.17 -17.41 -17.00
C PRO A 418 -15.72 -16.98 -17.20
N SER A 419 -14.95 -17.73 -17.98
CA SER A 419 -13.54 -17.41 -18.24
C SER A 419 -13.36 -16.37 -19.35
N SER A 420 -14.40 -16.13 -20.15
CA SER A 420 -14.40 -15.18 -21.26
C SER A 420 -15.79 -14.58 -21.49
N LEU A 421 -15.85 -13.48 -22.26
CA LEU A 421 -17.11 -12.75 -22.53
C LEU A 421 -18.12 -13.61 -23.30
N ASP A 422 -17.66 -14.38 -24.28
CA ASP A 422 -18.47 -15.25 -25.16
C ASP A 422 -19.17 -16.41 -24.43
N GLN A 423 -18.76 -16.72 -23.21
CA GLN A 423 -19.41 -17.73 -22.36
C GLN A 423 -20.60 -17.19 -21.56
N ASN A 424 -20.91 -15.90 -21.67
CA ASN A 424 -22.05 -15.29 -21.00
C ASN A 424 -23.32 -15.38 -21.87
N SER A 425 -24.48 -15.04 -21.30
CA SER A 425 -25.73 -14.97 -22.06
C SER A 425 -25.69 -13.88 -23.13
N GLU A 426 -26.54 -14.00 -24.16
CA GLU A 426 -26.66 -12.99 -25.21
C GLU A 426 -26.99 -11.60 -24.64
N GLU A 427 -27.93 -11.51 -23.70
CA GLU A 427 -28.26 -10.26 -22.99
C GLU A 427 -27.04 -9.64 -22.29
N PHE A 428 -26.19 -10.47 -21.67
CA PHE A 428 -24.97 -10.00 -21.03
C PHE A 428 -23.99 -9.43 -22.05
N ILE A 429 -23.78 -10.14 -23.17
CA ILE A 429 -22.86 -9.74 -24.23
C ILE A 429 -23.32 -8.41 -24.86
N GLU A 430 -24.61 -8.27 -25.15
CA GLU A 430 -25.16 -7.03 -25.70
C GLU A 430 -25.00 -5.86 -24.73
N MET A 431 -25.33 -6.04 -23.45
CA MET A 431 -25.13 -4.99 -22.45
C MET A 431 -23.63 -4.65 -22.25
N ALA A 432 -22.74 -5.65 -22.30
CA ALA A 432 -21.30 -5.44 -22.17
C ALA A 432 -20.73 -4.53 -23.26
N LYS A 433 -21.25 -4.63 -24.50
CA LYS A 433 -20.87 -3.76 -25.63
C LYS A 433 -21.28 -2.29 -25.41
N LEU A 434 -22.34 -2.02 -24.66
CA LEU A 434 -22.82 -0.66 -24.40
C LEU A 434 -21.98 0.10 -23.36
N ILE A 435 -21.36 -0.63 -22.43
CA ILE A 435 -20.59 -0.05 -21.31
C ILE A 435 -19.07 -0.22 -21.44
N THR A 436 -18.62 -0.88 -22.50
CA THR A 436 -17.20 -1.10 -22.78
C THR A 436 -16.91 -0.61 -24.19
N PRO A 437 -15.87 0.23 -24.39
CA PRO A 437 -15.55 0.71 -25.71
C PRO A 437 -15.21 -0.46 -26.65
N THR A 438 -15.75 -0.43 -27.87
CA THR A 438 -15.39 -1.40 -28.91
C THR A 438 -13.91 -1.21 -29.24
N PRO A 439 -13.08 -2.28 -29.28
CA PRO A 439 -11.69 -2.15 -29.70
C PRO A 439 -11.64 -1.63 -31.14
N LYS A 440 -11.26 -0.36 -31.33
CA LYS A 440 -10.96 0.17 -32.66
C LYS A 440 -9.48 -0.08 -32.93
N THR A 441 -9.18 -0.71 -34.06
CA THR A 441 -7.82 -0.90 -34.56
C THR A 441 -7.12 0.44 -34.79
N ASP A 442 -5.88 0.53 -34.33
CA ASP A 442 -4.85 1.54 -34.61
C ASP A 442 -5.32 2.99 -34.83
N LYS A 443 -5.51 3.72 -33.72
CA LYS A 443 -5.12 5.13 -33.47
C LYS A 443 -5.92 5.70 -32.30
N ASP A 444 -5.69 5.19 -31.09
CA ASP A 444 -6.17 5.89 -29.89
C ASP A 444 -5.05 6.78 -29.35
N LEU A 445 -5.13 8.06 -29.73
CA LEU A 445 -4.56 9.14 -28.94
C LEU A 445 -5.14 9.02 -27.54
N ASN A 446 -4.29 8.72 -26.56
CA ASN A 446 -4.68 8.80 -25.17
C ASN A 446 -5.00 10.27 -24.85
N PRO A 447 -6.22 10.62 -24.39
CA PRO A 447 -6.56 12.01 -24.04
C PRO A 447 -5.63 12.62 -22.98
N SER A 448 -4.96 11.76 -22.20
CA SER A 448 -3.89 12.15 -21.26
C SER A 448 -2.69 12.83 -21.93
N ASP A 449 -2.45 12.55 -23.22
CA ASP A 449 -1.37 13.16 -24.00
C ASP A 449 -1.76 14.57 -24.49
N ILE A 450 -3.07 14.81 -24.65
CA ILE A 450 -3.61 16.13 -25.01
C ILE A 450 -3.52 17.08 -23.81
N LEU A 451 -3.79 16.58 -22.59
CA LEU A 451 -3.72 17.39 -21.35
C LEU A 451 -2.30 17.72 -20.88
N LYS A 452 -1.25 17.13 -21.46
CA LYS A 452 0.15 17.51 -21.20
C LYS A 452 0.67 18.61 -22.13
N SER A 453 -0.11 18.99 -23.15
CA SER A 453 0.28 19.99 -24.15
C SER A 453 -0.48 21.33 -24.01
N SER A 454 -1.23 21.49 -22.92
CA SER A 454 -1.83 22.75 -22.44
C SER A 454 -1.32 23.06 -21.04
#